data_AF-A0A4R9WCB1-F1
#
_entry.id   AF-A0A4R9WCB1-F1
#
_cell.length_a   1.000
_cell.length_b   1.000
_cell.length_c   1.000
_cell.angle_alpha   90.00
_cell.angle_beta   90.00
_cell.angle_gamma   90.00
#
_symmetry.space_group_name_H-M   'P 1'
#
loop_
_entity.id
_entity.type
_entity.pdbx_description
1 polymer ?
#
loop_
_entity_poly.entity_id
_entity_poly.type
_entity_poly.pdbx_seq_one_letter_code
_entity_poly.pdbx_strand_id
1 'polypeptide(L)' 'MPAFDQIDVTLTEDRKGVLLYGYDGEHIYLQRVHQSETELDADTVEVTEASKWRGNAKVDGWVKL' A
#
# COMPACT_ATOMS: atom_id res chain seq x y z
N MET A 1 -14.81 0.05 5.23
CA MET A 1 -13.39 -0.34 5.09
C MET A 1 -13.27 -1.70 5.75
N PRO A 2 -12.68 -2.72 5.10
CA PRO A 2 -12.31 -3.93 5.81
C PRO A 2 -11.49 -3.53 7.05
N ALA A 3 -11.78 -4.12 8.20
CA ALA A 3 -11.02 -3.87 9.41
C ALA A 3 -9.76 -4.73 9.33
N PHE A 4 -8.70 -4.19 8.71
CA PHE A 4 -7.43 -4.89 8.61
C PHE A 4 -6.71 -4.88 9.96
N ASP A 5 -6.16 -6.03 10.35
CA ASP A 5 -5.30 -6.18 11.51
C ASP A 5 -3.94 -5.50 11.27
N GLN A 6 -3.48 -5.50 10.02
CA GLN A 6 -2.21 -4.92 9.60
C GLN A 6 -2.32 -4.36 8.18
N ILE A 7 -1.59 -3.26 7.92
CA ILE A 7 -1.41 -2.70 6.58
C ILE A 7 0.07 -2.44 6.33
N ASP A 8 0.64 -3.19 5.40
CA ASP A 8 2.00 -2.98 4.91
C ASP A 8 2.01 -2.04 3.71
N VAL A 9 3.09 -1.28 3.60
CA VAL A 9 3.33 -0.34 2.50
C VAL A 9 4.56 -0.83 1.77
N THR A 10 4.47 -1.02 0.46
CA THR A 10 5.62 -1.43 -0.35
C THR A 10 5.60 -0.76 -1.71
N LEU A 11 6.76 -0.76 -2.37
CA LEU A 11 6.89 -0.34 -3.76
C LEU A 11 6.60 -1.50 -4.73
N THR A 12 6.10 -1.15 -5.91
CA THR A 12 6.16 -2.04 -7.06
C THR A 12 7.61 -2.35 -7.44
N GLU A 13 7.86 -3.44 -8.17
CA GLU A 13 9.21 -3.83 -8.59
C GLU A 13 9.95 -2.75 -9.39
N ASP A 14 9.22 -1.96 -10.18
CA ASP A 14 9.75 -0.82 -10.94
C ASP A 14 9.96 0.44 -10.09
N ARG A 15 9.70 0.38 -8.77
CA ARG A 15 9.78 1.46 -7.79
C ARG A 15 8.95 2.69 -8.12
N LYS A 16 7.94 2.57 -8.97
CA LYS A 16 7.11 3.72 -9.41
C LYS A 16 5.71 3.71 -8.83
N GLY A 17 5.26 2.62 -8.25
CA GLY A 17 3.94 2.49 -7.63
C GLY A 17 4.05 2.22 -6.14
N VAL A 18 3.12 2.78 -5.36
CA VAL A 18 2.97 2.43 -3.94
C VAL A 18 1.78 1.50 -3.79
N LEU A 19 2.04 0.33 -3.21
CA LEU A 19 1.09 -0.72 -2.91
C LEU A 19 0.83 -0.77 -1.40
N LEU A 20 -0.42 -1.03 -1.04
CA LEU A 20 -0.82 -1.38 0.30
C LEU A 20 -1.26 -2.84 0.33
N TYR A 21 -0.72 -3.61 1.27
CA TYR A 21 -1.17 -4.96 1.58
C TYR A 21 -1.94 -4.93 2.88
N GLY A 22 -3.24 -5.21 2.83
CA GLY A 22 -4.12 -5.30 3.99
C GLY A 22 -4.34 -6.76 4.39
N TYR A 23 -4.20 -7.05 5.68
CA TYR A 23 -4.36 -8.40 6.23
C TYR A 23 -5.59 -8.44 7.14
N ASP A 24 -6.48 -9.40 6.91
CA ASP A 24 -7.69 -9.67 7.71
C ASP A 24 -7.75 -11.19 7.96
N GLY A 25 -7.17 -11.63 9.08
CA GLY A 25 -6.96 -13.04 9.39
C GLY A 25 -6.14 -13.77 8.31
N GLU A 26 -6.75 -14.72 7.60
CA GLU A 26 -6.12 -15.50 6.53
C GLU A 26 -6.23 -14.84 5.15
N HIS A 27 -6.85 -13.68 5.05
CA HIS A 27 -7.08 -12.99 3.79
C HIS A 27 -6.09 -11.86 3.57
N ILE A 28 -5.57 -11.79 2.35
CA ILE A 28 -4.69 -10.71 1.90
C ILE A 28 -5.43 -9.89 0.85
N TYR A 29 -5.33 -8.58 0.98
CA TYR A 29 -5.91 -7.61 0.07
C TYR A 29 -4.81 -6.68 -0.44
N LEU A 30 -4.95 -6.24 -1.68
CA LEU A 30 -4.03 -5.35 -2.35
C LEU A 30 -4.75 -4.09 -2.81
N GLN A 31 -4.10 -2.93 -2.66
CA GLN A 31 -4.53 -1.69 -3.28
C GLN A 31 -3.31 -0.88 -3.73
N ARG A 32 -3.32 -0.39 -4.98
CA ARG A 32 -2.37 0.64 -5.41
C ARG A 32 -2.91 2.02 -5.02
N VAL A 33 -2.14 2.77 -4.25
CA VAL A 33 -2.53 4.11 -3.79
C VAL A 33 -1.79 5.23 -4.51
N HIS A 34 -0.74 4.91 -5.25
CA HIS A 34 0.02 5.89 -6.01
C HIS A 34 0.73 5.28 -7.21
N GLN A 35 0.93 6.10 -8.24
CA GLN A 35 1.76 5.83 -9.41
C GLN A 35 2.53 7.12 -9.74
N SER A 36 3.85 7.00 -9.82
CA SER A 36 4.80 8.03 -10.17
C SER A 36 5.36 7.76 -11.58
N GLU A 37 5.79 8.81 -12.26
CA GLU A 37 6.54 8.72 -13.52
C GLU A 37 8.03 8.41 -13.28
N THR A 38 8.54 8.81 -12.12
CA THR A 38 9.92 8.60 -11.67
C THR A 38 9.99 7.59 -10.53
N GLU A 39 11.15 6.94 -10.38
CA GLU A 39 11.40 6.03 -9.26
C GLU A 39 11.25 6.75 -7.92
N LEU A 40 10.69 6.03 -6.96
CA LEU A 40 10.48 6.44 -5.58
C LEU A 40 11.55 5.80 -4.70
N ASP A 41 11.92 6.52 -3.65
CA ASP A 41 12.83 6.01 -2.63
C ASP A 41 12.11 5.06 -1.67
N ALA A 42 12.67 3.86 -1.49
CA ALA A 42 12.05 2.80 -0.70
C ALA A 42 11.99 3.14 0.79
N ASP A 43 13.08 3.67 1.37
CA ASP A 43 13.12 4.05 2.79
C ASP A 43 12.11 5.17 3.09
N THR A 44 11.94 6.09 2.15
CA THR A 44 10.92 7.13 2.26
C THR A 44 9.52 6.54 2.24
N VAL A 45 9.20 5.67 1.29
CA VAL A 45 7.85 5.11 1.13
C VAL A 45 7.47 4.11 2.22
N GLU A 46 8.36 3.17 2.54
CA GLU A 46 8.07 2.02 3.39
C GLU A 46 8.29 2.32 4.88
N VAL A 47 9.09 3.34 5.21
CA VAL A 47 9.43 3.67 6.61
C VAL A 47 9.00 5.09 6.96
N THR A 48 9.54 6.10 6.28
CA THR A 48 9.40 7.51 6.69
C THR A 48 7.98 8.04 6.51
N GLU A 49 7.37 7.74 5.36
CA GLU A 49 6.05 8.22 4.96
C GLU A 49 4.99 7.10 4.95
N ALA A 50 5.28 5.92 5.52
CA ALA A 50 4.36 4.78 5.48
C ALA A 50 2.94 5.14 5.98
N SER A 51 2.84 5.92 7.06
CA SER A 51 1.55 6.37 7.60
C SER A 51 0.77 7.28 6.64
N LYS A 52 1.46 8.12 5.87
CA LYS A 52 0.84 8.97 4.84
C LYS A 52 0.26 8.11 3.71
N TRP A 53 1.00 7.10 3.27
CA TRP A 53 0.53 6.18 2.23
C TRP A 53 -0.67 5.33 2.66
N ARG A 54 -0.68 4.85 3.91
CA ARG A 54 -1.86 4.18 4.50
C ARG A 54 -3.09 5.07 4.49
N GLY A 55 -2.92 6.37 4.76
CA GLY A 55 -4.01 7.36 4.71
C GLY A 55 -4.61 7.59 3.32
N ASN A 56 -3.90 7.21 2.25
CA ASN A 56 -4.39 7.32 0.87
C ASN A 56 -5.23 6.11 0.43
N ALA A 57 -5.41 5.11 1.30
CA ALA A 57 -6.27 3.97 1.01
C ALA A 57 -7.71 4.41 0.75
N LYS A 58 -8.29 3.92 -0.35
CA LYS A 58 -9.72 4.08 -0.65
C LYS A 58 -10.49 2.88 -0.14
N VAL A 59 -11.68 3.13 0.40
CA VAL A 59 -12.53 2.11 1.02
C VAL A 59 -12.93 1.00 0.03
N ASP A 60 -13.12 1.37 -1.24
CA ASP A 60 -13.55 0.54 -2.36
C ASP A 60 -12.41 0.08 -3.28
N GLY A 61 -11.17 0.51 -3.02
CA GLY A 61 -10.01 0.23 -3.87
C GLY A 61 -9.30 -1.10 -3.58
N TRP A 62 -9.77 -1.89 -2.62
CA TRP A 62 -9.13 -3.13 -2.18
C TRP A 62 -9.55 -4.33 -3.03
N VAL A 63 -8.57 -5.08 -3.52
CA VAL A 63 -8.76 -6.33 -4.26
C VAL A 63 -8.22 -7.49 -3.44
N LYS A 64 -9.02 -8.53 -3.22
CA LYS A 64 -8.57 -9.75 -2.53
C LYS A 64 -7.63 -10.54 -3.44
N LEU A 65 -6.50 -10.99 -2.90
CA LEU A 65 -5.53 -11.86 -3.58
C LEU A 65 -5.86 -13.35 -3.40
#